data_AF-A0AAX3BCY3-F1
#
_entry.id   AF-A0AAX3BCY3-F1
#
_cell.length_a   1.000
_cell.length_b   1.000
_cell.length_c   1.000
_cell.angle_alpha   90.00
_cell.angle_beta   90.00
_cell.angle_gamma   90.00
#
_symmetry.space_group_name_H-M   'P 1'
#
loop_
_entity.id
_entity.type
_entity.pdbx_description
1 polymer ?
#
loop_
_entity_poly.entity_id
_entity_poly.type
_entity_poly.pdbx_seq_one_letter_code
_entity_poly.pdbx_strand_id
1 'polypeptide(L)'
;MKITVEEALRICEKYGTEEIPIIMLKDVYLRHGSQVLQVSAGMRFDPSQYELFVASQVNEIEVVFTERLFAKLATNFPAKYRLPIGQKSIIEMDRLLEKIDGANAMTKRKRHVIVLDEFYQKNAQGAFDVVLPYGTELTYKEWNMIKQKLSRNAVINYRIDETGVIVFSLLDAQDPKYPQKFMQYTEVVTLLVEGKNLGISLAPDFYPEGDVYTINDSTKLLTTYNDKKVGLILVVDDEINDEYKRVLAQLKTFDRYAKMLFIKKFDPVQKLEILKSIKQAYTQFLWQEE
;
A
#
# COMPACT_ATOMS: atom_id res chain seq x y z
N MET A 1 -11.03 -12.45 -4.19
CA MET A 1 -10.67 -11.17 -3.54
C MET A 1 -11.79 -10.83 -2.58
N LYS A 2 -11.50 -10.31 -1.39
CA LYS A 2 -12.54 -9.88 -0.44
C LYS A 2 -12.83 -8.39 -0.61
N ILE A 3 -14.11 -8.04 -0.71
CA ILE A 3 -14.58 -6.65 -0.72
C ILE A 3 -15.73 -6.49 0.26
N THR A 4 -15.93 -5.29 0.77
CA THR A 4 -17.13 -4.99 1.57
C THR A 4 -18.35 -4.89 0.68
N VAL A 5 -19.53 -5.18 1.25
CA VAL A 5 -20.81 -5.03 0.54
C VAL A 5 -21.07 -3.57 0.16
N GLU A 6 -20.62 -2.61 0.98
CA GLU A 6 -20.70 -1.18 0.67
C GLU A 6 -19.80 -0.79 -0.52
N GLU A 7 -18.57 -1.32 -0.58
CA GLU A 7 -17.69 -1.13 -1.75
C GLU A 7 -18.34 -1.70 -3.01
N ALA A 8 -18.95 -2.89 -2.94
CA ALA A 8 -19.64 -3.50 -4.05
C ALA A 8 -20.83 -2.64 -4.54
N LEU A 9 -21.68 -2.17 -3.62
CA LEU A 9 -22.81 -1.30 -3.91
C LEU A 9 -22.36 -0.03 -4.65
N ARG A 10 -21.39 0.71 -4.08
CA ARG A 10 -20.89 1.97 -4.66
C ARG A 10 -20.30 1.78 -6.06
N ILE A 11 -19.59 0.69 -6.30
CA ILE A 11 -19.06 0.37 -7.63
C ILE A 11 -20.21 0.09 -8.62
N CYS A 12 -21.20 -0.72 -8.23
CA CYS A 12 -22.34 -1.02 -9.08
C CYS A 12 -23.21 0.20 -9.38
N GLU A 13 -23.46 1.08 -8.41
CA GLU A 13 -24.22 2.32 -8.61
C GLU A 13 -23.50 3.29 -9.57
N LYS A 14 -22.17 3.41 -9.44
CA LYS A 14 -21.39 4.38 -10.22
C LYS A 14 -21.11 3.93 -11.64
N TYR A 15 -20.86 2.64 -11.87
CA TYR A 15 -20.42 2.11 -13.16
C TYR A 15 -21.42 1.14 -13.82
N GLY A 16 -22.47 0.73 -13.10
CA GLY A 16 -23.41 -0.28 -13.57
C GLY A 16 -22.90 -1.71 -13.41
N THR A 17 -23.83 -2.63 -13.13
CA THR A 17 -23.57 -4.07 -12.91
C THR A 17 -23.15 -4.82 -14.17
N GLU A 18 -23.49 -4.32 -15.36
CA GLU A 18 -23.13 -4.92 -16.64
C GLU A 18 -21.71 -4.55 -17.09
N GLU A 19 -21.27 -3.31 -16.85
CA GLU A 19 -19.93 -2.85 -17.24
C GLU A 19 -18.86 -3.47 -16.34
N ILE A 20 -19.14 -3.51 -15.03
CA ILE A 20 -18.23 -4.02 -13.99
C ILE A 20 -18.96 -5.11 -13.19
N PRO A 21 -19.04 -6.34 -13.72
CA PRO A 21 -19.71 -7.43 -13.02
C PRO A 21 -18.89 -7.85 -11.80
N ILE A 22 -19.50 -7.72 -10.61
CA ILE A 22 -18.96 -8.25 -9.36
C ILE A 22 -19.53 -9.66 -9.21
N ILE A 23 -18.71 -10.69 -9.46
CA ILE A 23 -19.13 -12.09 -9.46
C ILE A 23 -18.75 -12.73 -8.13
N MET A 24 -19.71 -13.35 -7.45
CA MET A 24 -19.50 -14.07 -6.20
C MET A 24 -18.57 -15.27 -6.41
N LEU A 25 -17.51 -15.38 -5.62
CA LEU A 25 -16.59 -16.51 -5.68
C LEU A 25 -17.12 -17.72 -4.89
N LYS A 26 -17.87 -17.46 -3.82
CA LYS A 26 -18.45 -18.47 -2.92
C LYS A 26 -19.92 -18.19 -2.68
N ASP A 27 -20.64 -19.24 -2.29
CA ASP A 27 -22.01 -19.14 -1.84
C ASP A 27 -22.11 -18.25 -0.60
N VAL A 28 -23.14 -17.40 -0.56
CA VAL A 28 -23.49 -16.59 0.61
C VAL A 28 -24.93 -16.89 1.02
N TYR A 29 -25.13 -17.11 2.32
CA TYR A 29 -26.44 -17.41 2.88
C TYR A 29 -26.95 -16.22 3.69
N LEU A 30 -28.04 -15.62 3.22
CA LEU A 30 -28.66 -14.44 3.80
C LEU A 30 -29.92 -14.86 4.56
N ARG A 31 -30.10 -14.35 5.79
CA ARG A 31 -31.27 -14.63 6.62
C ARG A 31 -32.33 -13.55 6.40
N HIS A 32 -33.55 -13.95 6.09
CA HIS A 32 -34.71 -13.08 5.99
C HIS A 32 -35.85 -13.65 6.81
N GLY A 33 -35.99 -13.20 8.07
CA GLY A 33 -36.92 -13.79 9.02
C GLY A 33 -36.58 -15.25 9.31
N SER A 34 -37.49 -16.17 9.00
CA SER A 34 -37.29 -17.63 9.12
C SER A 34 -36.73 -18.28 7.86
N GLN A 35 -36.56 -17.54 6.76
CA GLN A 35 -36.07 -18.05 5.48
C GLN A 35 -34.57 -17.78 5.32
N VAL A 36 -33.90 -18.66 4.58
CA VAL A 36 -32.51 -18.50 4.15
C VAL A 36 -32.48 -18.38 2.64
N LEU A 37 -32.02 -17.24 2.15
CA LEU A 37 -31.74 -17.01 0.73
C LEU A 37 -30.29 -17.39 0.45
N GLN A 38 -30.05 -18.22 -0.55
CA GLN A 38 -28.70 -18.54 -1.03
C GLN A 38 -28.38 -17.71 -2.27
N VAL A 39 -27.31 -16.93 -2.19
CA VAL A 39 -26.66 -16.30 -3.35
C VAL A 39 -25.53 -17.22 -3.77
N SER A 40 -25.71 -17.95 -4.87
CA SER A 40 -24.73 -18.94 -5.32
C SER A 40 -23.46 -18.31 -5.88
N ALA A 41 -22.35 -19.03 -5.75
CA ALA A 41 -21.11 -18.74 -6.46
C ALA A 41 -21.37 -18.64 -7.97
N GLY A 42 -20.70 -17.68 -8.62
CA GLY A 42 -20.91 -17.36 -10.03
C GLY A 42 -22.07 -16.39 -10.30
N MET A 43 -22.96 -16.15 -9.33
CA MET A 43 -23.96 -15.08 -9.46
C MET A 43 -23.31 -13.70 -9.35
N ARG A 44 -23.91 -12.72 -10.02
CA ARG A 44 -23.52 -11.31 -9.88
C ARG A 44 -24.08 -10.75 -8.58
N PHE A 45 -23.34 -9.87 -7.94
CA PHE A 45 -23.86 -9.05 -6.85
C PHE A 45 -25.04 -8.20 -7.36
N ASP A 46 -26.15 -8.27 -6.65
CA ASP A 46 -27.37 -7.51 -6.93
C ASP A 46 -27.52 -6.38 -5.88
N PRO A 47 -27.36 -5.11 -6.28
CA PRO A 47 -27.54 -3.96 -5.39
C PRO A 47 -28.88 -3.93 -4.66
N SER A 48 -29.95 -4.48 -5.25
CA SER A 48 -31.27 -4.52 -4.61
C SER A 48 -31.32 -5.40 -3.36
N GLN A 49 -30.34 -6.28 -3.19
CA GLN A 49 -30.21 -7.16 -2.03
C GLN A 49 -29.35 -6.56 -0.92
N TYR A 50 -28.80 -5.35 -1.08
CA TYR A 50 -27.90 -4.71 -0.11
C TYR A 50 -28.42 -4.75 1.33
N GLU A 51 -29.67 -4.35 1.55
CA GLU A 51 -30.30 -4.36 2.88
C GLU A 51 -30.38 -5.76 3.49
N LEU A 52 -30.53 -6.80 2.66
CA LEU A 52 -30.53 -8.19 3.14
C LEU A 52 -29.14 -8.65 3.57
N PHE A 53 -28.08 -8.22 2.89
CA PHE A 53 -26.70 -8.47 3.32
C PHE A 53 -26.43 -7.83 4.68
N VAL A 54 -26.80 -6.56 4.85
CA VAL A 54 -26.65 -5.82 6.12
C VAL A 54 -27.46 -6.46 7.25
N ALA A 55 -28.74 -6.77 7.02
CA ALA A 55 -29.61 -7.44 7.99
C ALA A 55 -29.09 -8.83 8.38
N SER A 56 -28.38 -9.50 7.48
CA SER A 56 -27.74 -10.81 7.71
C SER A 56 -26.36 -10.70 8.37
N GLN A 57 -25.88 -9.49 8.69
CA GLN A 57 -24.54 -9.22 9.21
C GLN A 57 -23.40 -9.71 8.29
N VAL A 58 -23.67 -9.77 6.98
CA VAL A 58 -22.65 -10.08 5.98
C VAL A 58 -22.08 -8.75 5.48
N ASN A 59 -20.93 -8.37 6.04
CA ASN A 59 -20.27 -7.09 5.70
C ASN A 59 -19.25 -7.23 4.56
N GLU A 60 -18.73 -8.44 4.34
CA GLU A 60 -17.75 -8.73 3.31
C GLU A 60 -18.15 -9.96 2.48
N ILE A 61 -17.79 -9.91 1.21
CA ILE A 61 -18.04 -10.98 0.24
C ILE A 61 -16.76 -11.33 -0.49
N GLU A 62 -16.59 -12.62 -0.79
CA GLU A 62 -15.53 -13.09 -1.68
C GLU A 62 -16.01 -13.01 -3.13
N VAL A 63 -15.27 -12.30 -3.96
CA VAL A 63 -15.60 -12.05 -5.37
C VAL A 63 -14.45 -12.45 -6.28
N VAL A 64 -14.78 -12.79 -7.52
CA VAL A 64 -13.80 -13.08 -8.56
C VAL A 64 -13.01 -11.80 -8.88
N PHE A 65 -11.71 -11.85 -8.63
CA PHE A 65 -10.76 -10.83 -9.06
C PHE A 65 -10.77 -10.69 -10.59
N THR A 66 -10.90 -9.45 -11.04
CA THR A 66 -10.61 -9.05 -12.42
C THR A 66 -9.84 -7.73 -12.37
N GLU A 67 -8.94 -7.52 -13.32
CA GLU A 67 -8.17 -6.26 -13.40
C GLU A 67 -9.09 -5.04 -13.52
N ARG A 68 -10.21 -5.19 -14.23
CA ARG A 68 -11.22 -4.13 -14.37
C ARG A 68 -11.86 -3.76 -13.04
N LEU A 69 -12.34 -4.74 -12.27
CA LEU A 69 -12.90 -4.50 -10.94
C LEU A 69 -11.86 -3.86 -10.03
N PHE A 70 -10.64 -4.41 -10.01
CA PHE A 70 -9.56 -3.89 -9.20
C PHE A 70 -9.21 -2.44 -9.52
N ALA A 71 -9.11 -2.06 -10.81
CA ALA A 71 -8.86 -0.68 -11.21
C ALA A 71 -9.94 0.29 -10.70
N LYS A 72 -11.22 -0.12 -10.70
CA LYS A 72 -12.30 0.70 -10.13
C LYS A 72 -12.22 0.77 -8.62
N LEU A 73 -11.90 -0.33 -7.92
CA LEU A 73 -11.69 -0.32 -6.48
C LEU A 73 -10.53 0.59 -6.08
N ALA A 74 -9.39 0.52 -6.77
CA ALA A 74 -8.24 1.38 -6.51
C ALA A 74 -8.53 2.87 -6.75
N THR A 75 -9.39 3.18 -7.71
CA THR A 75 -9.80 4.55 -8.00
C THR A 75 -10.73 5.13 -6.92
N ASN A 76 -11.67 4.32 -6.40
CA ASN A 76 -12.71 4.81 -5.48
C ASN A 76 -12.35 4.62 -4.01
N PHE A 77 -11.47 3.67 -3.70
CA PHE A 77 -11.06 3.32 -2.34
C PHE A 77 -9.54 3.17 -2.26
N PRO A 78 -8.78 4.22 -2.64
CA PRO A 78 -7.33 4.14 -2.76
C PRO A 78 -6.68 3.73 -1.45
N ALA A 79 -7.20 4.15 -0.30
CA ALA A 79 -6.70 3.77 1.04
C ALA A 79 -6.52 2.26 1.24
N LYS A 80 -7.40 1.45 0.65
CA LYS A 80 -7.40 -0.02 0.80
C LYS A 80 -6.81 -0.71 -0.43
N TYR A 81 -7.14 -0.23 -1.63
CA TYR A 81 -6.71 -0.85 -2.89
C TYR A 81 -5.67 0.04 -3.57
N ARG A 82 -4.39 -0.32 -3.43
CA ARG A 82 -3.25 0.39 -4.04
C ARG A 82 -2.95 -0.19 -5.43
N LEU A 83 -2.66 0.65 -6.41
CA LEU A 83 -2.17 0.19 -7.72
C LEU A 83 -0.81 -0.53 -7.59
N PRO A 84 -0.43 -1.41 -8.53
CA PRO A 84 0.88 -2.04 -8.52
C PRO A 84 1.99 -1.03 -8.85
N ILE A 85 3.16 -1.25 -8.25
CA ILE A 85 4.38 -0.52 -8.62
C ILE A 85 5.09 -1.17 -9.81
N GLY A 86 4.78 -2.44 -10.06
CA GLY A 86 5.39 -3.20 -11.13
C GLY A 86 4.78 -4.57 -11.29
N GLN A 87 5.30 -5.26 -12.29
CA GLN A 87 4.85 -6.56 -12.72
C GLN A 87 6.08 -7.46 -12.92
N LYS A 88 6.00 -8.72 -12.46
CA LYS A 88 7.13 -9.66 -12.47
C LYS A 88 6.67 -11.05 -12.92
N SER A 89 7.48 -11.71 -13.74
CA SER A 89 7.32 -13.15 -13.98
C SER A 89 7.69 -13.96 -12.72
N ILE A 90 7.37 -15.26 -12.71
CA ILE A 90 7.76 -16.18 -11.61
C ILE A 90 9.26 -16.09 -11.29
N ILE A 91 10.12 -16.12 -12.31
CA ILE A 91 11.58 -16.11 -12.11
C ILE A 91 12.04 -14.79 -11.50
N GLU A 92 11.49 -13.68 -11.97
CA GLU A 92 11.88 -12.38 -11.42
C GLU A 92 11.31 -12.15 -10.02
N MET A 93 10.12 -12.68 -9.72
CA MET A 93 9.55 -12.66 -8.37
C MET A 93 10.39 -13.47 -7.39
N ASP A 94 10.91 -14.63 -7.82
CA ASP A 94 11.82 -15.46 -7.03
C ASP A 94 13.07 -14.68 -6.61
N ARG A 95 13.72 -13.99 -7.56
CA ARG A 95 14.89 -13.14 -7.30
C ARG A 95 14.57 -11.95 -6.41
N LEU A 96 13.40 -11.33 -6.60
CA LEU A 96 12.96 -10.20 -5.78
C LEU A 96 12.79 -10.62 -4.31
N LEU A 97 12.13 -11.76 -4.08
CA LEU A 97 11.88 -12.27 -2.74
C LEU A 97 13.15 -12.76 -2.05
N GLU A 98 14.10 -13.35 -2.79
CA GLU A 98 15.42 -13.70 -2.27
C GLU A 98 16.16 -12.45 -1.75
N LYS A 99 16.15 -11.35 -2.52
CA LYS A 99 16.74 -10.06 -2.09
C LYS A 99 16.06 -9.50 -0.85
N ILE A 100 14.73 -9.55 -0.79
CA ILE A 100 13.96 -9.11 0.39
C ILE A 100 14.31 -9.95 1.62
N ASP A 101 14.45 -11.26 1.47
CA ASP A 101 14.82 -12.16 2.56
C ASP A 101 16.23 -11.83 3.09
N GLY A 102 17.20 -11.61 2.19
CA GLY A 102 18.53 -11.13 2.55
C GLY A 102 18.51 -9.80 3.31
N ALA A 103 17.76 -8.81 2.82
CA ALA A 103 17.62 -7.52 3.49
C ALA A 103 16.97 -7.64 4.88
N ASN A 104 15.97 -8.52 5.02
CA ASN A 104 15.28 -8.82 6.27
C ASN A 104 16.15 -9.58 7.27
N ALA A 105 17.18 -10.30 6.81
CA ALA A 105 18.18 -10.96 7.65
C ALA A 105 19.22 -9.97 8.18
N MET A 106 19.53 -8.93 7.41
CA MET A 106 20.53 -7.90 7.76
C MET A 106 19.97 -6.73 8.58
N THR A 107 18.65 -6.68 8.77
CA THR A 107 17.97 -5.56 9.47
C THR A 107 16.91 -6.07 10.43
N LYS A 108 16.47 -5.20 11.36
CA LYS A 108 15.36 -5.52 12.27
C LYS A 108 13.98 -5.30 11.62
N ARG A 109 13.94 -4.60 10.48
CA ARG A 109 12.72 -4.38 9.70
C ARG A 109 12.32 -5.64 8.93
N LYS A 110 11.03 -5.93 8.89
CA LYS A 110 10.44 -6.97 8.03
C LYS A 110 9.70 -6.32 6.87
N ARG A 111 10.14 -6.66 5.67
CA ARG A 111 9.61 -6.24 4.37
C ARG A 111 8.92 -7.40 3.68
N HIS A 112 7.89 -7.11 2.92
CA HIS A 112 7.11 -8.09 2.18
C HIS A 112 6.77 -7.59 0.79
N VAL A 113 6.62 -8.53 -0.14
CA VAL A 113 5.93 -8.27 -1.41
C VAL A 113 4.45 -8.47 -1.18
N ILE A 114 3.63 -7.49 -1.53
CA ILE A 114 2.18 -7.62 -1.49
C ILE A 114 1.70 -7.92 -2.90
N VAL A 115 1.02 -9.06 -3.04
CA VAL A 115 0.44 -9.50 -4.32
C VAL A 115 -0.85 -8.74 -4.60
N LEU A 116 -1.00 -8.24 -5.81
CA LEU A 116 -2.17 -7.44 -6.23
C LEU A 116 -3.02 -8.15 -7.29
N ASP A 117 -2.79 -9.45 -7.48
CA ASP A 117 -3.62 -10.35 -8.29
C ASP A 117 -4.24 -11.44 -7.42
N GLU A 118 -5.17 -12.19 -7.99
CA GLU A 118 -5.63 -13.46 -7.41
C GLU A 118 -5.53 -14.58 -8.43
N PHE A 119 -4.88 -15.68 -8.03
CA PHE A 119 -4.70 -16.84 -8.88
C PHE A 119 -5.58 -17.99 -8.42
N TYR A 120 -6.21 -18.68 -9.37
CA TYR A 120 -7.16 -19.75 -9.11
C TYR A 120 -6.70 -21.05 -9.76
N GLN A 121 -7.11 -22.17 -9.18
CA GLN A 121 -7.00 -23.51 -9.75
C GLN A 121 -8.36 -24.21 -9.65
N LYS A 122 -8.71 -25.03 -10.64
CA LYS A 122 -9.90 -25.86 -10.54
C LYS A 122 -9.63 -27.07 -9.66
N ASN A 123 -10.50 -27.32 -8.70
CA ASN A 123 -10.48 -28.52 -7.88
C ASN A 123 -11.14 -29.72 -8.61
N ALA A 124 -11.17 -30.88 -7.95
CA ALA A 124 -11.71 -32.12 -8.52
C ALA A 124 -13.20 -32.02 -8.87
N GLN A 125 -13.94 -31.13 -8.20
CA GLN A 125 -15.35 -30.85 -8.44
C GLN A 125 -15.56 -29.77 -9.52
N GLY A 126 -14.48 -29.23 -10.09
CA GLY A 126 -14.51 -28.19 -11.10
C GLY A 126 -14.71 -26.76 -10.57
N ALA A 127 -14.82 -26.59 -9.25
CA ALA A 127 -14.92 -25.29 -8.60
C ALA A 127 -13.53 -24.63 -8.48
N PHE A 128 -13.49 -23.30 -8.35
CA PHE A 128 -12.24 -22.55 -8.25
C PHE A 128 -11.75 -22.47 -6.81
N ASP A 129 -10.55 -22.98 -6.56
CA ASP A 129 -9.80 -22.79 -5.34
C ASP A 129 -8.78 -21.66 -5.54
N VAL A 130 -8.65 -20.76 -4.56
CA VAL A 130 -7.66 -19.68 -4.59
C VAL A 130 -6.28 -20.24 -4.24
N VAL A 131 -5.34 -20.14 -5.19
CA VAL A 131 -3.95 -20.59 -5.04
C VAL A 131 -3.08 -19.51 -4.39
N LEU A 132 -3.27 -18.27 -4.82
CA LEU A 132 -2.56 -17.10 -4.31
C LEU A 132 -3.57 -15.95 -4.16
N PRO A 133 -4.03 -15.67 -2.93
CA PRO A 133 -5.02 -14.63 -2.67
C PRO A 133 -4.51 -13.21 -2.95
N TYR A 134 -5.41 -12.33 -3.38
CA TYR A 134 -5.14 -10.89 -3.40
C TYR A 134 -4.73 -10.38 -2.01
N GLY A 135 -3.73 -9.51 -1.96
CA GLY A 135 -3.25 -8.88 -0.72
C GLY A 135 -2.32 -9.77 0.11
N THR A 136 -1.94 -10.94 -0.40
CA THR A 136 -0.97 -11.82 0.30
C THR A 136 0.36 -11.12 0.46
N GLU A 137 0.85 -10.99 1.69
CA GLU A 137 2.22 -10.65 2.02
C GLU A 137 3.09 -11.90 1.80
N LEU A 138 3.92 -11.89 0.76
CA LEU A 138 4.78 -13.01 0.41
C LEU A 138 6.14 -12.90 1.09
N THR A 139 6.48 -13.96 1.83
CA THR A 139 7.86 -14.29 2.18
C THR A 139 8.49 -15.24 1.15
N TYR A 140 9.83 -15.32 1.13
CA TYR A 140 10.53 -16.26 0.24
C TYR A 140 10.17 -17.72 0.52
N LYS A 141 9.91 -18.07 1.78
CA LYS A 141 9.47 -19.42 2.19
C LYS A 141 8.10 -19.78 1.61
N GLU A 142 7.12 -18.89 1.76
CA GLU A 142 5.76 -19.12 1.22
C GLU A 142 5.77 -19.19 -0.30
N TRP A 143 6.55 -18.32 -0.93
CA TRP A 143 6.71 -18.32 -2.38
C TRP A 143 7.23 -19.65 -2.94
N ASN A 144 8.21 -20.27 -2.28
CA ASN A 144 8.73 -21.58 -2.69
C ASN A 144 7.65 -22.69 -2.71
N MET A 145 6.63 -22.58 -1.87
CA MET A 145 5.50 -23.50 -1.84
C MET A 145 4.45 -23.17 -2.92
N ILE A 146 4.19 -21.88 -3.13
CA ILE A 146 3.11 -21.41 -4.02
C ILE A 146 3.53 -21.43 -5.48
N LYS A 147 4.79 -21.08 -5.81
CA LYS A 147 5.27 -20.93 -7.19
C LYS A 147 5.13 -22.20 -8.03
N GLN A 148 5.15 -23.38 -7.39
CA GLN A 148 4.99 -24.68 -8.04
C GLN A 148 3.55 -24.93 -8.53
N LYS A 149 2.57 -24.23 -7.96
CA LYS A 149 1.14 -24.33 -8.30
C LYS A 149 0.72 -23.32 -9.36
N LEU A 150 1.57 -22.35 -9.68
CA LEU A 150 1.29 -21.31 -10.67
C LEU A 150 1.67 -21.77 -12.08
N SER A 151 0.95 -21.25 -13.08
CA SER A 151 1.33 -21.44 -14.48
C SER A 151 2.72 -20.86 -14.74
N ARG A 152 3.54 -21.51 -15.56
CA ARG A 152 4.90 -21.04 -15.88
C ARG A 152 4.94 -19.63 -16.48
N ASN A 153 3.86 -19.25 -17.17
CA ASN A 153 3.71 -17.94 -17.79
C ASN A 153 2.94 -16.96 -16.90
N ALA A 154 2.73 -17.28 -15.62
CA ALA A 154 2.09 -16.38 -14.68
C ALA A 154 2.93 -15.12 -14.50
N VAL A 155 2.22 -14.00 -14.50
CA VAL A 155 2.78 -12.68 -14.32
C VAL A 155 2.07 -12.07 -13.12
N ILE A 156 2.85 -11.54 -12.17
CA ILE A 156 2.36 -11.10 -10.87
C ILE A 156 2.54 -9.58 -10.75
N ASN A 157 1.43 -8.87 -10.62
CA ASN A 157 1.34 -7.50 -10.19
C ASN A 157 1.60 -7.43 -8.69
N TYR A 158 2.49 -6.53 -8.29
CA TYR A 158 2.93 -6.44 -6.90
C TYR A 158 3.20 -5.01 -6.46
N ARG A 159 3.31 -4.86 -5.14
CA ARG A 159 3.95 -3.72 -4.48
C ARG A 159 4.84 -4.20 -3.34
N ILE A 160 5.68 -3.30 -2.83
CA ILE A 160 6.44 -3.54 -1.59
C ILE A 160 5.67 -2.89 -0.45
N ASP A 161 5.73 -3.47 0.75
CA ASP A 161 5.09 -2.91 1.94
C ASP A 161 5.71 -1.58 2.42
N GLU A 162 6.68 -0.97 1.71
CA GLU A 162 7.38 0.27 2.08
C GLU A 162 6.74 1.54 1.50
N THR A 163 5.50 1.88 1.87
CA THR A 163 4.73 2.97 1.23
C THR A 163 4.71 4.32 1.96
N GLY A 164 5.04 4.35 3.26
CA GLY A 164 4.92 5.58 4.05
C GLY A 164 6.02 6.61 3.74
N VAL A 165 5.71 7.89 3.94
CA VAL A 165 6.66 9.01 3.96
C VAL A 165 6.55 9.71 5.31
N ILE A 166 7.65 9.76 6.06
CA ILE A 166 7.71 10.62 7.26
C ILE A 166 8.26 11.98 6.86
N VAL A 167 7.59 13.05 7.30
CA VAL A 167 8.17 14.39 7.38
C VAL A 167 8.61 14.61 8.82
N PHE A 168 9.92 14.69 9.03
CA PHE A 168 10.57 14.79 10.33
C PHE A 168 11.24 16.15 10.53
N SER A 169 10.84 16.86 11.59
CA SER A 169 11.48 18.10 12.02
C SER A 169 11.35 18.25 13.52
N LEU A 170 12.44 18.48 14.24
CA LEU A 170 12.43 18.76 15.68
C LEU A 170 11.93 20.19 15.90
N LEU A 171 10.67 20.29 16.34
CA LEU A 171 9.99 21.56 16.56
C LEU A 171 9.89 21.84 18.06
N ASP A 172 10.74 22.75 18.55
CA ASP A 172 10.68 23.25 19.92
C ASP A 172 10.10 24.66 19.92
N ALA A 173 8.99 24.87 20.64
CA ALA A 173 8.35 26.18 20.74
C ALA A 173 9.23 27.25 21.41
N GLN A 174 10.29 26.85 22.11
CA GLN A 174 11.27 27.75 22.72
C GLN A 174 12.39 28.16 21.74
N ASP A 175 12.51 27.50 20.58
CA ASP A 175 13.50 27.84 19.56
C ASP A 175 13.10 29.17 18.87
N PRO A 176 13.97 30.21 18.85
CA PRO A 176 13.71 31.45 18.12
C PRO A 176 13.41 31.25 16.63
N LYS A 177 13.89 30.14 16.03
CA LYS A 177 13.62 29.77 14.64
C LYS A 177 12.35 28.94 14.45
N TYR A 178 11.61 28.64 15.51
CA TYR A 178 10.40 27.82 15.46
C TYR A 178 9.42 28.23 14.35
N PRO A 179 9.05 29.52 14.19
CA PRO A 179 8.10 29.89 13.14
C PRO A 179 8.58 29.54 11.74
N GLN A 180 9.87 29.74 11.46
CA GLN A 180 10.48 29.43 10.17
C GLN A 180 10.51 27.91 9.93
N LYS A 181 10.93 27.13 10.93
CA LYS A 181 10.96 25.66 10.85
C LYS A 181 9.56 25.08 10.64
N PHE A 182 8.58 25.58 11.40
CA PHE A 182 7.18 25.17 11.30
C PHE A 182 6.59 25.48 9.92
N MET A 183 6.91 26.65 9.34
CA MET A 183 6.50 27.01 7.99
C MET A 183 7.08 26.05 6.94
N GLN A 184 8.40 25.83 6.92
CA GLN A 184 9.04 24.90 5.97
C GLN A 184 8.49 23.48 6.11
N TYR A 185 8.32 23.03 7.36
CA TYR A 185 7.72 21.74 7.68
C TYR A 185 6.32 21.57 7.06
N THR A 186 5.46 22.57 7.27
CA THR A 186 4.09 22.57 6.75
C THR A 186 4.09 22.63 5.22
N GLU A 187 4.98 23.42 4.61
CA GLU A 187 5.11 23.53 3.16
C GLU A 187 5.51 22.20 2.50
N VAL A 188 6.41 21.44 3.12
CA VAL A 188 6.79 20.10 2.63
C VAL A 188 5.62 19.12 2.74
N VAL A 189 4.86 19.16 3.85
CA VAL A 189 3.65 18.32 4.00
C VAL A 189 2.63 18.67 2.91
N THR A 190 2.33 19.96 2.72
CA THR A 190 1.41 20.42 1.67
C THR A 190 1.90 20.02 0.28
N LEU A 191 3.20 20.12 0.00
CA LEU A 191 3.79 19.71 -1.28
C LEU A 191 3.57 18.22 -1.57
N LEU A 192 3.66 17.35 -0.56
CA LEU A 192 3.41 15.91 -0.73
C LEU A 192 1.93 15.61 -1.00
N VAL A 193 1.03 16.31 -0.31
CA VAL A 193 -0.43 16.14 -0.45
C VAL A 193 -0.91 16.67 -1.80
N GLU A 194 -0.43 17.83 -2.21
CA GLU A 194 -0.84 18.51 -3.45
C GLU A 194 -0.01 18.11 -4.68
N GLY A 195 1.02 17.26 -4.53
CA GLY A 195 1.96 16.93 -5.60
C GLY A 195 1.30 16.42 -6.89
N LYS A 196 0.15 15.74 -6.78
CA LYS A 196 -0.66 15.31 -7.95
C LYS A 196 -1.18 16.49 -8.76
N ASN A 197 -1.54 17.61 -8.13
CA ASN A 197 -1.98 18.84 -8.82
C ASN A 197 -0.83 19.49 -9.61
N LEU A 198 0.42 19.22 -9.20
CA LEU A 198 1.64 19.63 -9.91
C LEU A 198 2.07 18.62 -10.98
N GLY A 199 1.25 17.60 -11.26
CA GLY A 199 1.53 16.56 -12.26
C GLY A 199 2.57 15.52 -11.83
N ILE A 200 2.98 15.51 -10.55
CA ILE A 200 3.95 14.54 -10.03
C ILE A 200 3.28 13.61 -9.01
N SER A 201 3.13 12.33 -9.38
CA SER A 201 2.91 11.24 -8.42
C SER A 201 4.25 10.62 -8.02
N LEU A 202 4.48 10.42 -6.72
CA LEU A 202 5.68 9.76 -6.20
C LEU A 202 5.78 8.33 -6.71
N ALA A 203 4.69 7.57 -6.59
CA ALA A 203 4.54 6.23 -7.15
C ALA A 203 3.06 5.96 -7.48
N PRO A 204 2.73 4.88 -8.22
CA PRO A 204 1.35 4.49 -8.49
C PRO A 204 0.58 4.09 -7.22
N ASP A 205 1.27 3.51 -6.24
CA ASP A 205 0.70 2.97 -5.00
C ASP A 205 0.68 3.98 -3.84
N PHE A 206 1.18 5.21 -4.06
CA PHE A 206 1.24 6.26 -3.04
C PHE A 206 -0.06 7.05 -2.94
N TYR A 207 -0.60 7.15 -1.72
CA TYR A 207 -1.78 7.93 -1.37
C TYR A 207 -1.46 8.95 -0.30
N PRO A 208 -1.31 10.22 -0.69
CA PRO A 208 -0.78 11.25 0.20
C PRO A 208 -1.55 11.41 1.51
N GLU A 209 -2.88 11.31 1.49
CA GLU A 209 -3.72 11.51 2.68
C GLU A 209 -3.52 10.41 3.75
N GLY A 210 -3.09 9.21 3.36
CA GLY A 210 -2.90 8.08 4.28
C GLY A 210 -1.44 7.66 4.48
N ASP A 211 -0.54 8.07 3.59
CA ASP A 211 0.86 7.63 3.60
C ASP A 211 1.84 8.72 4.07
N VAL A 212 1.40 9.96 4.32
CA VAL A 212 2.25 11.04 4.85
C VAL A 212 2.10 11.14 6.37
N TYR A 213 3.21 11.01 7.09
CA TYR A 213 3.25 11.01 8.55
C TYR A 213 4.13 12.15 9.07
N THR A 214 3.57 12.94 9.98
CA THR A 214 4.21 14.11 10.58
C THR A 214 4.84 13.75 11.92
N ILE A 215 6.17 13.78 12.02
CA ILE A 215 6.89 13.53 13.28
C ILE A 215 7.66 14.79 13.69
N ASN A 216 7.39 15.26 14.91
CA ASN A 216 8.07 16.40 15.51
C ASN A 216 8.85 16.07 16.79
N ASP A 217 8.85 14.80 17.19
CA ASP A 217 9.42 14.27 18.41
C ASP A 217 10.39 13.14 18.06
N SER A 218 11.63 13.27 18.50
CA SER A 218 12.70 12.31 18.26
C SER A 218 12.36 10.90 18.76
N THR A 219 11.60 10.78 19.84
CA THR A 219 11.29 9.50 20.48
C THR A 219 10.32 8.64 19.65
N LYS A 220 9.54 9.27 18.76
CA LYS A 220 8.51 8.60 17.96
C LYS A 220 9.00 8.15 16.58
N LEU A 221 10.14 8.66 16.13
CA LEU A 221 10.61 8.42 14.76
C LEU A 221 10.76 6.92 14.45
N LEU A 222 11.45 6.17 15.30
CA LEU A 222 11.70 4.74 15.07
C LEU A 222 10.42 3.91 15.12
N THR A 223 9.55 4.17 16.10
CA THR A 223 8.28 3.43 16.24
C THR A 223 7.38 3.67 15.03
N THR A 224 7.21 4.94 14.63
CA THR A 224 6.40 5.26 13.46
C THR A 224 7.00 4.71 12.17
N TYR A 225 8.33 4.76 12.02
CA TYR A 225 9.03 4.20 10.86
C TYR A 225 8.70 2.72 10.65
N ASN A 226 8.73 1.94 11.74
CA ASN A 226 8.44 0.52 11.71
C ASN A 226 6.94 0.24 11.50
N ASP A 227 6.09 0.87 12.30
CA ASP A 227 4.65 0.53 12.36
C ASP A 227 3.90 1.00 11.11
N LYS A 228 4.32 2.13 10.53
CA LYS A 228 3.73 2.71 9.32
C LYS A 228 4.44 2.28 8.04
N LYS A 229 5.37 1.32 8.15
CA LYS A 229 6.13 0.76 7.03
C LYS A 229 6.69 1.84 6.11
N VAL A 230 7.41 2.78 6.70
CA VAL A 230 7.84 4.01 6.01
C VAL A 230 8.91 3.69 4.98
N GLY A 231 8.68 4.05 3.73
CA GLY A 231 9.66 3.96 2.65
C GLY A 231 10.69 5.09 2.71
N LEU A 232 10.29 6.33 2.99
CA LEU A 232 11.18 7.49 2.94
C LEU A 232 11.01 8.42 4.15
N ILE A 233 12.12 8.94 4.67
CA ILE A 233 12.10 10.02 5.67
C ILE A 233 12.62 11.30 5.02
N LEU A 234 11.83 12.35 5.11
CA LEU A 234 12.21 13.71 4.78
C LEU A 234 12.61 14.40 6.07
N VAL A 235 13.88 14.77 6.20
CA VAL A 235 14.38 15.56 7.33
C VAL A 235 14.33 17.03 6.91
N VAL A 236 13.46 17.81 7.54
CA VAL A 236 13.19 19.22 7.17
C VAL A 236 13.74 20.14 8.26
N ASP A 237 14.93 20.69 8.02
CA ASP A 237 15.56 21.66 8.91
C ASP A 237 16.68 22.39 8.15
N ASP A 238 17.09 23.56 8.63
CA ASP A 238 18.26 24.26 8.07
C ASP A 238 19.56 23.50 8.40
N GLU A 239 19.62 22.80 9.54
CA GLU A 239 20.81 22.13 10.05
C GLU A 239 20.51 20.82 10.79
N ILE A 240 21.44 19.85 10.69
CA ILE A 240 21.36 18.57 11.42
C ILE A 240 22.19 18.68 12.71
N ASN A 241 21.51 19.00 13.81
CA ASN A 241 22.12 19.02 15.15
C ASN A 241 22.43 17.59 15.68
N ASP A 242 23.04 17.50 16.85
CA ASP A 242 23.43 16.22 17.44
C ASP A 242 22.24 15.33 17.85
N GLU A 243 21.10 15.92 18.15
CA GLU A 243 19.88 15.16 18.41
C GLU A 243 19.39 14.44 17.15
N TYR A 244 19.32 15.14 16.00
CA TYR A 244 19.02 14.49 14.72
C TYR A 244 20.01 13.37 14.43
N LYS A 245 21.32 13.63 14.52
CA LYS A 245 22.35 12.61 14.25
C LYS A 245 22.14 11.37 15.10
N ARG A 246 21.88 11.54 16.39
CA ARG A 246 21.63 10.43 17.32
C ARG A 246 20.44 9.57 16.89
N VAL A 247 19.31 10.20 16.56
CA VAL A 247 18.06 9.50 16.23
C VAL A 247 18.14 8.84 14.86
N LEU A 248 18.70 9.54 13.86
CA LEU A 248 18.91 8.99 12.52
C LEU A 248 19.93 7.85 12.54
N ALA A 249 20.96 7.92 13.38
CA ALA A 249 21.91 6.82 13.59
C ALA A 249 21.23 5.59 14.21
N GLN A 250 20.38 5.77 15.24
CA GLN A 250 19.59 4.68 15.81
C GLN A 250 18.72 4.00 14.76
N LEU A 251 18.09 4.79 13.89
CA LEU A 251 17.31 4.29 12.79
C LEU A 251 18.16 3.50 11.79
N LYS A 252 19.35 3.98 11.42
CA LYS A 252 20.29 3.25 10.57
C LYS A 252 20.80 1.95 11.20
N THR A 253 20.94 1.90 12.52
CA THR A 253 21.26 0.65 13.24
C THR A 253 20.09 -0.33 13.20
N PHE A 254 18.85 0.15 13.26
CA PHE A 254 17.66 -0.69 13.12
C PHE A 254 17.51 -1.20 11.67
N ASP A 255 17.71 -0.31 10.70
CA ASP A 255 17.55 -0.56 9.28
C ASP A 255 18.60 0.24 8.47
N ARG A 256 19.66 -0.45 8.05
CA ARG A 256 20.73 0.17 7.23
C ARG A 256 20.21 0.75 5.92
N TYR A 257 19.12 0.20 5.39
CA TYR A 257 18.50 0.60 4.12
C TYR A 257 17.50 1.74 4.28
N ALA A 258 17.33 2.31 5.48
CA ALA A 258 16.42 3.45 5.68
C ALA A 258 16.81 4.62 4.76
N LYS A 259 15.87 5.03 3.89
CA LYS A 259 16.06 6.15 2.97
C LYS A 259 15.76 7.46 3.68
N MET A 260 16.69 8.40 3.55
CA MET A 260 16.61 9.72 4.17
C MET A 260 16.94 10.77 3.14
N LEU A 261 16.12 11.82 3.04
CA LEU A 261 16.37 12.98 2.20
C LEU A 261 16.32 14.22 3.07
N PHE A 262 17.41 14.99 3.07
CA PHE A 262 17.49 16.24 3.83
C PHE A 262 17.02 17.42 2.96
N ILE A 263 16.00 18.13 3.43
CA ILE A 263 15.42 19.31 2.78
C ILE A 263 15.82 20.52 3.60
N LYS A 264 16.93 21.16 3.18
CA LYS A 264 17.57 22.25 3.93
C LYS A 264 16.75 23.54 3.93
N LYS A 265 16.20 23.90 2.78
CA LYS A 265 15.38 25.10 2.59
C LYS A 265 14.28 24.78 1.61
N PHE A 266 13.07 25.16 1.97
CA PHE A 266 11.96 25.16 1.04
C PHE A 266 11.92 26.50 0.33
N ASP A 267 12.08 26.49 -0.99
CA ASP A 267 11.84 27.63 -1.85
C ASP A 267 10.59 27.34 -2.70
N PRO A 268 9.52 28.16 -2.62
CA PRO A 268 8.32 27.98 -3.44
C PRO A 268 8.59 27.90 -4.94
N VAL A 269 9.67 28.52 -5.43
CA VAL A 269 10.08 28.47 -6.84
C VAL A 269 10.62 27.08 -7.22
N GLN A 270 11.17 26.34 -6.26
CA GLN A 270 11.81 25.03 -6.45
C GLN A 270 10.91 23.84 -6.10
N LYS A 271 9.62 24.06 -5.83
CA LYS A 271 8.65 23.01 -5.45
C LYS A 271 8.71 21.78 -6.35
N LEU A 272 8.78 22.00 -7.68
CA LEU A 272 8.82 20.92 -8.65
C LEU A 272 10.12 20.11 -8.57
N GLU A 273 11.25 20.77 -8.35
CA GLU A 273 12.56 20.13 -8.22
C GLU A 273 12.64 19.32 -6.93
N ILE A 274 12.20 19.89 -5.81
CA ILE A 274 12.10 19.21 -4.52
C ILE A 274 11.24 17.95 -4.66
N LEU A 275 10.07 18.06 -5.30
CA LEU A 275 9.16 16.92 -5.48
C LEU A 275 9.75 15.85 -6.41
N LYS A 276 10.52 16.22 -7.44
CA LYS A 276 11.28 15.27 -8.27
C LYS A 276 12.35 14.54 -7.47
N SER A 277 13.10 15.23 -6.60
CA SER A 277 14.09 14.62 -5.73
C SER A 277 13.46 13.66 -4.71
N ILE A 278 12.33 14.05 -4.11
CA ILE A 278 11.54 13.18 -3.23
C ILE A 278 11.10 11.93 -3.99
N LYS A 279 10.54 12.09 -5.21
CA LYS A 279 10.12 10.97 -6.05
C LYS A 279 11.27 10.01 -6.33
N GLN A 280 12.42 10.54 -6.77
CA GLN A 280 13.59 9.72 -7.07
C GLN A 280 14.05 8.92 -5.85
N ALA A 281 14.16 9.55 -4.69
CA ALA A 281 14.53 8.88 -3.44
C ALA A 281 13.47 7.86 -3.03
N TYR A 282 12.18 8.19 -3.14
CA TYR A 282 11.07 7.31 -2.76
C TYR A 282 11.08 6.01 -3.57
N THR A 283 11.28 6.09 -4.90
CA THR A 283 11.19 4.92 -5.79
C THR A 283 12.42 4.00 -5.80
N GLN A 284 13.50 4.39 -5.14
CA GLN A 284 14.70 3.54 -5.03
C GLN A 284 14.53 2.46 -3.96
N PHE A 285 15.02 1.25 -4.23
CA PHE A 285 15.09 0.18 -3.24
C PHE A 285 16.56 -0.14 -2.98
N LEU A 286 17.17 0.51 -1.97
CA LEU A 286 18.61 0.41 -1.70
C LEU A 286 19.08 -1.03 -1.48
N TRP A 287 18.23 -1.88 -0.91
CA TRP A 287 18.52 -3.30 -0.69
C TRP A 287 18.53 -4.13 -2.00
N GLN A 288 18.10 -3.57 -3.14
CA GLN A 288 18.22 -4.23 -4.43
C GLN A 288 19.57 -4.00 -5.12
N GLU A 289 20.33 -2.99 -4.69
CA GLU A 289 21.59 -2.55 -5.30
C GLU A 289 22.81 -3.28 -4.74
N GLU A 290 22.66 -4.00 -3.62
CA GLU A 290 23.66 -4.90 -3.02
C GLU A 290 23.51 -6.34 -3.56
#